data_AF-A0A8W8K8F1-F1
#
_entry.id   AF-A0A8W8K8F1-F1
#
_cell.length_a   1.000
_cell.length_b   1.000
_cell.length_c   1.000
_cell.angle_alpha   90.00
_cell.angle_beta   90.00
_cell.angle_gamma   90.00
#
_symmetry.space_group_name_H-M   'P 1'
#
loop_
_entity.id
_entity.type
_entity.pdbx_description
1 polymer ?
#
loop_
_entity_poly.entity_id
_entity_poly.type
_entity_poly.pdbx_seq_one_letter_code
_entity_poly.pdbx_strand_id
1 'polypeptide(L)'
;MDIPIYTVDAFTKVPFEGNPAAICLVDPEHDLSEAQMQKVAAEMNLSETVFLRNKEKNGSFSKGNSFHIRWFTPTNEVNLCGHATLATAAVLYNELRNPSSSVKFDSLSGELVVSKDGNGFVMNFPLNETIVQDKAEYHKLLEVSRHCNLMNLD
;
A
#
# COMPACT_ATOMS: atom_id res chain seq x y z
N MET A 1 22.10 0.35 -11.83
CA MET A 1 20.93 -0.54 -11.69
C MET A 1 19.81 0.37 -11.34
N ASP A 2 18.80 0.42 -12.19
CA ASP A 2 17.81 1.48 -12.14
C ASP A 2 16.47 0.82 -11.82
N ILE A 3 15.97 1.07 -10.61
CA ILE A 3 14.65 0.61 -10.16
C ILE A 3 13.71 1.81 -10.35
N PRO A 4 12.69 1.71 -11.23
CA PRO A 4 11.67 2.75 -11.33
C PRO A 4 10.93 2.89 -10.00
N ILE A 5 10.84 4.12 -9.51
CA ILE A 5 10.09 4.49 -8.31
C ILE A 5 9.01 5.50 -8.70
N TYR A 6 7.78 5.25 -8.25
CA TYR A 6 6.67 6.17 -8.37
C TYR A 6 6.24 6.62 -6.97
N THR A 7 5.92 7.90 -6.79
CA THR A 7 5.25 8.38 -5.58
C THR A 7 3.78 8.64 -5.93
N VAL A 8 2.88 8.04 -5.16
CA VAL A 8 1.44 8.08 -5.46
C VAL A 8 0.66 8.37 -4.20
N ASP A 9 -0.23 9.35 -4.30
CA ASP A 9 -1.17 9.74 -3.25
C ASP A 9 -2.47 8.91 -3.38
N ALA A 10 -2.67 7.95 -2.47
CA ALA A 10 -3.88 7.13 -2.45
C ALA A 10 -5.09 7.93 -1.93
N PHE A 11 -6.30 7.56 -2.41
CA PHE A 11 -7.59 8.14 -2.03
C PHE A 11 -7.80 9.62 -2.39
N THR A 12 -7.02 10.16 -3.31
CA THR A 12 -7.21 11.52 -3.81
C THR A 12 -7.05 11.60 -5.32
N LYS A 13 -7.48 12.73 -5.89
CA LYS A 13 -7.18 13.18 -7.26
C LYS A 13 -6.34 14.45 -7.29
N VAL A 14 -6.04 15.01 -6.12
CA VAL A 14 -5.33 16.27 -5.93
C VAL A 14 -3.95 15.95 -5.34
N PRO A 15 -2.86 16.44 -5.93
CA PRO A 15 -1.53 16.25 -5.37
C PRO A 15 -1.41 16.78 -3.94
N PHE A 16 -0.60 16.12 -3.12
CA PHE A 16 -0.33 16.49 -1.71
C PHE A 16 -1.52 16.29 -0.75
N GLU A 17 -2.54 15.55 -1.18
CA GLU A 17 -3.63 15.09 -0.32
C GLU A 17 -3.60 13.55 -0.21
N GLY A 18 -4.52 12.96 0.56
CA GLY A 18 -4.60 11.50 0.67
C GLY A 18 -3.43 10.89 1.45
N ASN A 19 -3.05 9.66 1.09
CA ASN A 19 -1.97 8.94 1.79
C ASN A 19 -0.86 8.52 0.80
N PRO A 20 0.35 9.10 0.92
CA PRO A 20 1.44 8.86 -0.02
C PRO A 20 2.10 7.49 0.19
N ALA A 21 2.43 6.82 -0.91
CA ALA A 21 3.27 5.63 -0.93
C ALA A 21 4.31 5.69 -2.05
N ALA A 22 5.49 5.10 -1.81
CA ALA A 22 6.51 4.89 -2.83
C ALA A 22 6.36 3.49 -3.43
N ILE A 23 6.35 3.37 -4.76
CA ILE A 23 6.15 2.11 -5.48
C ILE A 23 7.41 1.79 -6.29
N CYS A 24 8.19 0.82 -5.81
CA CYS A 24 9.40 0.32 -6.45
C CYS A 24 9.07 -0.87 -7.36
N LEU A 25 9.35 -0.76 -8.66
CA LEU A 25 9.18 -1.85 -9.62
C LEU A 25 10.45 -2.69 -9.72
N VAL A 26 10.48 -3.82 -9.01
CA VAL A 26 11.65 -4.70 -8.92
C VAL A 26 11.59 -5.75 -10.01
N ASP A 27 12.55 -5.72 -10.93
CA ASP A 27 12.68 -6.71 -11.99
C ASP A 27 12.87 -8.12 -11.39
N PRO A 28 12.22 -9.17 -11.93
CA PRO A 28 12.30 -10.52 -11.38
C PRO A 28 13.69 -11.14 -11.32
N GLU A 29 14.64 -10.71 -12.14
CA GLU A 29 16.04 -11.17 -12.10
C GLU A 29 16.82 -10.57 -10.92
N HIS A 30 16.25 -9.57 -10.26
CA HIS A 30 16.90 -8.86 -9.16
C HIS A 30 16.30 -9.30 -7.82
N ASP A 31 17.14 -9.93 -7.00
CA ASP A 31 16.80 -10.22 -5.61
C ASP A 31 17.32 -9.10 -4.71
N LEU A 32 16.40 -8.23 -4.28
CA LEU A 32 16.65 -7.33 -3.16
C LEU A 32 16.50 -8.12 -1.86
N SER A 33 17.54 -8.10 -1.03
CA SER A 33 17.44 -8.56 0.35
C SER A 33 16.49 -7.68 1.15
N GLU A 34 15.92 -8.24 2.21
CA GLU A 34 15.08 -7.49 3.15
C GLU A 34 15.78 -6.27 3.74
N ALA A 35 17.07 -6.40 4.08
CA ALA A 35 17.87 -5.29 4.57
C ALA A 35 18.03 -4.16 3.53
N GLN A 36 18.09 -4.48 2.23
CA GLN A 36 18.12 -3.46 1.17
C GLN A 36 16.75 -2.79 1.03
N MET A 37 15.67 -3.56 1.02
CA MET A 37 14.30 -3.03 0.97
C MET A 37 14.02 -2.11 2.15
N GLN A 38 14.43 -2.50 3.37
CA GLN A 38 14.28 -1.68 4.58
C GLN A 38 15.09 -0.38 4.50
N LYS A 39 16.32 -0.42 3.98
CA LYS A 39 17.13 0.80 3.79
C LYS A 39 16.50 1.77 2.80
N VAL A 40 15.96 1.26 1.70
CA VAL A 40 15.24 2.09 0.73
C VAL A 40 13.99 2.69 1.36
N ALA A 41 13.20 1.89 2.10
CA ALA A 41 12.01 2.39 2.79
C ALA A 41 12.33 3.48 3.83
N ALA A 42 13.43 3.31 4.57
CA ALA A 42 13.94 4.31 5.51
C ALA A 42 14.35 5.62 4.81
N GLU A 43 15.01 5.52 3.64
CA GLU A 43 15.41 6.68 2.84
C GLU A 43 14.20 7.41 2.26
N MET A 44 13.18 6.68 1.77
CA MET A 44 11.96 7.28 1.22
C MET A 44 11.15 8.02 2.29
N ASN A 45 11.17 7.54 3.54
CA ASN A 45 10.54 8.17 4.70
C ASN A 45 9.05 8.55 4.48
N LEU A 46 8.32 7.70 3.74
CA LEU A 46 6.86 7.77 3.59
C LEU A 46 6.17 6.76 4.52
N SER A 47 4.85 6.82 4.61
CA SER A 47 4.04 5.84 5.35
C SER A 47 4.44 4.41 4.97
N GLU A 48 4.48 4.12 3.66
CA GLU A 48 4.90 2.84 3.12
C GLU A 48 5.67 2.98 1.81
N THR A 49 6.66 2.10 1.66
CA THR A 49 7.37 1.81 0.42
C THR A 49 7.05 0.39 -0.01
N VAL A 50 6.59 0.23 -1.25
CA VAL A 50 6.19 -1.02 -1.86
C VAL A 50 7.29 -1.54 -2.75
N PHE A 51 7.55 -2.85 -2.66
CA PHE A 51 8.39 -3.56 -3.61
C PHE A 51 7.51 -4.54 -4.39
N LEU A 52 7.23 -4.19 -5.64
CA LEU A 52 6.41 -5.00 -6.54
C LEU A 52 7.30 -5.80 -7.48
N ARG A 53 7.05 -7.11 -7.59
CA ARG A 53 7.76 -8.00 -8.51
C ARG A 53 6.78 -8.83 -9.31
N ASN A 54 7.03 -9.04 -10.59
CA ASN A 54 6.22 -9.97 -11.39
C ASN A 54 6.42 -11.41 -10.90
N LYS A 55 5.34 -12.21 -10.82
CA LYS A 55 5.48 -13.65 -10.47
C LYS A 55 6.15 -14.45 -11.57
N GLU A 56 6.02 -14.03 -12.82
CA GLU A 56 6.72 -14.64 -13.95
C GLU A 56 8.12 -14.02 -14.08
N LYS A 57 9.16 -14.86 -14.18
CA LYS A 57 10.56 -14.41 -14.31
C LYS A 57 10.78 -13.43 -15.47
N ASN A 58 10.06 -13.61 -16.57
CA ASN A 58 10.16 -12.74 -17.75
C ASN A 58 8.87 -11.92 -17.95
N GLY A 59 8.07 -11.79 -16.90
CA GLY A 59 6.78 -11.11 -16.95
C GLY A 59 6.95 -9.60 -16.97
N SER A 60 6.09 -8.91 -17.73
CA SER A 60 6.07 -7.45 -17.80
C SER A 60 5.03 -6.87 -16.84
N PHE A 61 5.36 -5.78 -16.13
CA PHE A 61 4.39 -5.02 -15.34
C PHE A 61 3.22 -4.45 -16.18
N SER A 62 3.42 -4.26 -17.49
CA SER A 62 2.39 -3.76 -18.42
C SER A 62 1.47 -4.86 -18.99
N LYS A 63 1.78 -6.14 -18.80
CA LYS A 63 1.04 -7.27 -19.39
C LYS A 63 0.66 -8.37 -18.41
N GLY A 64 1.46 -8.59 -17.38
CA GLY A 64 1.19 -9.56 -16.33
C GLY A 64 0.07 -9.09 -15.41
N ASN A 65 -0.62 -10.02 -14.77
CA ASN A 65 -1.71 -9.72 -13.84
C ASN A 65 -1.48 -10.28 -12.44
N SER A 66 -0.32 -10.91 -12.19
CA SER A 66 -0.02 -11.60 -10.94
C SER A 66 1.37 -11.18 -10.46
N PHE A 67 1.43 -10.63 -9.25
CA PHE A 67 2.61 -9.99 -8.70
C PHE A 67 2.87 -10.44 -7.26
N HIS A 68 4.12 -10.46 -6.84
CA HIS A 68 4.49 -10.44 -5.43
C HIS A 68 4.54 -9.00 -4.96
N ILE A 69 3.97 -8.73 -3.78
CA ILE A 69 3.98 -7.41 -3.16
C ILE A 69 4.52 -7.51 -1.74
N ARG A 70 5.37 -6.56 -1.36
CA ARG A 70 5.85 -6.37 0.02
C ARG A 70 5.75 -4.89 0.37
N TRP A 71 5.44 -4.57 1.62
CA TRP A 71 5.31 -3.21 2.12
C TRP A 71 6.22 -2.99 3.31
N PHE A 72 7.00 -1.92 3.25
CA PHE A 72 7.90 -1.53 4.31
C PHE A 72 7.54 -0.13 4.78
N THR A 73 7.34 0.00 6.09
CA THR A 73 7.48 1.30 6.76
C THR A 73 8.97 1.65 6.86
N PRO A 74 9.33 2.87 7.30
CA PRO A 74 10.73 3.22 7.52
C PRO A 74 11.46 2.30 8.52
N THR A 75 10.73 1.57 9.37
CA THR A 75 11.30 0.76 10.45
C THR A 75 11.14 -0.75 10.30
N ASN A 76 10.12 -1.22 9.60
CA ASN A 76 9.82 -2.65 9.46
C ASN A 76 8.91 -2.97 8.28
N GLU A 77 8.92 -4.23 7.85
CA GLU A 77 7.90 -4.78 6.95
C GLU A 77 6.54 -4.90 7.66
N VAL A 78 5.46 -4.71 6.90
CA VAL A 78 4.08 -4.95 7.35
C VAL A 78 3.39 -5.98 6.47
N ASN A 79 2.52 -6.80 7.07
CA ASN A 79 1.89 -7.93 6.38
C ASN A 79 0.80 -7.54 5.39
N LEU A 80 0.18 -6.37 5.56
CA LEU A 80 -0.92 -5.87 4.74
C LEU A 80 -0.97 -4.35 4.80
N CYS A 81 -1.06 -3.69 3.64
CA CYS A 81 -1.33 -2.26 3.59
C CYS A 81 -2.27 -1.90 2.43
N GLY A 82 -3.47 -1.40 2.77
CA GLY A 82 -4.54 -1.13 1.81
C GLY A 82 -4.22 -0.01 0.82
N HIS A 83 -3.90 1.17 1.33
CA HIS A 83 -3.71 2.36 0.50
C HIS A 83 -2.52 2.21 -0.44
N ALA A 84 -1.41 1.64 0.03
CA ALA A 84 -0.23 1.37 -0.79
C ALA A 84 -0.50 0.30 -1.87
N THR A 85 -1.40 -0.66 -1.60
CA THR A 85 -1.89 -1.61 -2.61
C THR A 85 -2.69 -0.91 -3.72
N LEU A 86 -3.59 0.01 -3.34
CA LEU A 86 -4.37 0.79 -4.31
C LEU A 86 -3.47 1.75 -5.12
N ALA A 87 -2.50 2.39 -4.47
CA ALA A 87 -1.47 3.20 -5.13
C ALA A 87 -0.68 2.38 -6.16
N THR A 88 -0.28 1.16 -5.80
CA THR A 88 0.40 0.23 -6.71
C THR A 88 -0.48 -0.14 -7.90
N ALA A 89 -1.76 -0.42 -7.69
CA ALA A 89 -2.71 -0.68 -8.77
C ALA A 89 -2.86 0.54 -9.68
N ALA A 90 -2.89 1.75 -9.13
CA ALA A 90 -2.91 2.98 -9.93
C ALA A 90 -1.70 3.10 -10.86
N VAL A 91 -0.49 2.78 -10.38
CA VAL A 91 0.72 2.73 -11.24
C VAL A 91 0.54 1.73 -12.38
N LEU A 92 0.14 0.49 -12.07
CA LEU A 92 -0.05 -0.56 -13.08
C LEU A 92 -1.08 -0.13 -14.14
N TYR A 93 -2.19 0.44 -13.72
CA TYR A 93 -3.32 0.74 -14.59
C TYR A 93 -3.22 2.06 -15.36
N ASN A 94 -2.71 3.11 -14.71
CA ASN A 94 -2.73 4.46 -15.26
C ASN A 94 -1.40 4.79 -15.92
N GLU A 95 -0.28 4.50 -15.26
CA GLU A 95 1.06 4.82 -15.80
C GLU A 95 1.52 3.74 -16.78
N LEU A 96 1.45 2.46 -16.38
CA LEU A 96 1.94 1.36 -17.21
C LEU A 96 0.88 0.82 -18.20
N ARG A 97 -0.33 1.39 -18.18
CA ARG A 97 -1.44 1.04 -19.07
C ARG A 97 -1.73 -0.46 -19.14
N ASN A 98 -1.59 -1.17 -18.02
CA ASN A 98 -1.86 -2.60 -17.95
C ASN A 98 -3.34 -2.89 -18.33
N PRO A 99 -3.60 -3.77 -19.32
CA PRO A 99 -4.95 -3.99 -19.84
C PRO A 99 -5.76 -5.04 -19.04
N SER A 100 -5.18 -5.63 -18.00
CA SER A 100 -5.83 -6.70 -17.24
C SER A 100 -7.12 -6.23 -16.57
N SER A 101 -8.16 -7.06 -16.57
CA SER A 101 -9.43 -6.73 -15.89
C SER A 101 -9.27 -6.62 -14.36
N SER A 102 -8.33 -7.38 -13.81
CA SER A 102 -7.92 -7.36 -12.41
C SER A 102 -6.43 -7.65 -12.31
N VAL A 103 -5.80 -7.18 -11.23
CA VAL A 103 -4.44 -7.52 -10.84
C VAL A 103 -4.47 -8.22 -9.48
N LYS A 104 -3.60 -9.22 -9.34
CA LYS A 104 -3.49 -10.06 -8.15
C LYS A 104 -2.14 -9.83 -7.50
N PHE A 105 -2.17 -9.63 -6.20
CA PHE A 105 -1.00 -9.41 -5.36
C PHE A 105 -0.90 -10.54 -4.34
N ASP A 106 0.17 -11.31 -4.44
CA ASP A 106 0.55 -12.35 -3.50
C ASP A 106 1.37 -11.71 -2.38
N SER A 107 0.81 -11.73 -1.17
CA SER A 107 1.33 -11.03 0.00
C SER A 107 1.48 -11.96 1.20
N LEU A 108 2.15 -11.49 2.26
CA LEU A 108 2.25 -12.24 3.52
C LEU A 108 0.88 -12.50 4.18
N SER A 109 -0.16 -11.72 3.84
CA SER A 109 -1.54 -11.93 4.32
C SER A 109 -2.43 -12.70 3.33
N GLY A 110 -1.86 -13.28 2.27
CA GLY A 110 -2.58 -13.97 1.21
C GLY A 110 -2.84 -13.12 -0.04
N GLU A 111 -3.69 -13.63 -0.94
CA GLU A 111 -3.99 -12.97 -2.22
C GLU A 111 -4.92 -11.76 -2.03
N LEU A 112 -4.49 -10.62 -2.56
CA LEU A 112 -5.28 -9.41 -2.72
C LEU A 112 -5.55 -9.20 -4.21
N VAL A 113 -6.77 -8.81 -4.55
CA VAL A 113 -7.23 -8.59 -5.92
C VAL A 113 -7.74 -7.16 -6.01
N VAL A 114 -7.20 -6.43 -6.98
CA VAL A 114 -7.67 -5.08 -7.31
C VAL A 114 -8.20 -5.06 -8.73
N SER A 115 -9.34 -4.41 -8.93
CA SER A 115 -9.96 -4.22 -10.24
C SER A 115 -10.38 -2.77 -10.44
N LYS A 116 -10.53 -2.34 -11.69
CA LYS A 116 -11.11 -1.04 -12.01
C LYS A 116 -12.61 -1.08 -11.80
N ASP A 117 -13.15 -0.03 -11.18
CA ASP A 117 -14.59 0.20 -11.07
C ASP A 117 -14.88 1.68 -11.35
N GLY A 118 -15.51 1.94 -12.51
CA GLY A 118 -15.70 3.30 -13.03
C GLY A 118 -14.39 4.10 -13.08
N ASN A 119 -14.34 5.17 -12.28
CA ASN A 119 -13.18 6.08 -12.19
C ASN A 119 -12.21 5.72 -11.05
N GLY A 120 -12.40 4.59 -10.37
CA GLY A 120 -11.62 4.20 -9.21
C GLY A 120 -11.17 2.73 -9.25
N PHE A 121 -10.73 2.25 -8.09
CA PHE A 121 -10.24 0.90 -7.89
C PHE A 121 -10.95 0.26 -6.71
N VAL A 122 -11.29 -1.01 -6.83
CA VAL A 122 -11.90 -1.82 -5.78
C VAL A 122 -10.96 -2.96 -5.43
N MET A 123 -10.77 -3.15 -4.12
CA MET A 123 -9.89 -4.15 -3.53
C MET A 123 -10.68 -5.04 -2.57
N ASN A 124 -10.40 -6.35 -2.55
CA ASN A 124 -10.89 -7.23 -1.48
C ASN A 124 -9.97 -7.18 -0.25
N PHE A 125 -10.55 -7.31 0.93
CA PHE A 125 -9.84 -7.51 2.18
C PHE A 125 -10.21 -8.87 2.79
N PRO A 126 -9.30 -9.48 3.57
CA PRO A 126 -9.72 -10.53 4.48
C PRO A 126 -10.78 -9.99 5.44
N LEU A 127 -11.83 -10.79 5.68
CA LEU A 127 -12.84 -10.46 6.66
C LEU A 127 -12.25 -10.65 8.06
N ASN A 128 -12.01 -9.55 8.76
CA ASN A 128 -11.70 -9.58 10.19
C ASN A 128 -12.98 -9.42 10.98
N GLU A 129 -13.37 -10.44 11.74
CA GLU A 129 -14.56 -10.39 12.57
C GLU A 129 -14.45 -9.28 13.62
N THR A 130 -15.51 -8.47 13.73
CA THR A 130 -15.58 -7.42 14.74
C THR A 130 -16.04 -8.00 16.06
N ILE A 131 -15.32 -7.68 17.13
CA ILE A 131 -15.80 -7.92 18.50
C ILE A 131 -16.42 -6.65 19.07
N VAL A 132 -17.53 -6.80 19.79
CA VAL A 132 -18.09 -5.68 20.56
C VAL A 132 -17.10 -5.35 21.67
N GLN A 133 -16.52 -4.17 21.58
CA GLN A 133 -15.59 -3.64 22.56
C GLN A 133 -16.37 -3.14 23.80
N ASP A 134 -15.83 -3.23 25.00
CA ASP A 134 -16.51 -2.70 26.21
C ASP A 134 -16.26 -1.19 26.36
N LYS A 135 -17.34 -0.40 26.41
CA LYS A 135 -17.27 1.06 26.60
C LYS A 135 -16.42 1.49 27.79
N ALA A 136 -16.33 0.67 28.84
CA ALA A 136 -15.49 0.97 29.99
C ALA A 136 -13.99 1.05 29.63
N GLU A 137 -13.52 0.26 28.65
CA GLU A 137 -12.10 0.17 28.29
C GLU A 137 -11.56 1.44 27.59
N TYR A 138 -12.43 2.16 26.87
CA TYR A 138 -12.06 3.39 26.15
C TYR A 138 -12.80 4.63 26.63
N HIS A 139 -13.58 4.54 27.72
CA HIS A 139 -14.18 5.71 28.37
C HIS A 139 -13.10 6.75 28.73
N LYS A 140 -11.97 6.28 29.25
CA LYS A 140 -10.82 7.11 29.60
C LYS A 140 -10.18 7.80 28.38
N LEU A 141 -10.16 7.13 27.22
CA LEU A 141 -9.69 7.74 25.96
C LEU A 141 -10.65 8.83 25.46
N LEU A 142 -11.96 8.60 25.61
CA LEU A 142 -12.99 9.59 25.26
C LEU A 142 -12.93 10.83 26.17
N GLU A 143 -12.63 10.66 27.47
CA GLU A 143 -12.44 11.77 28.41
C GLU A 143 -11.22 12.63 28.05
N VAL A 144 -10.09 11.99 27.66
CA VAL A 144 -8.88 12.70 27.21
C VAL A 144 -9.16 13.51 25.93
N SER A 145 -9.89 12.94 24.97
CA SER A 145 -10.28 13.66 23.74
C SER A 145 -11.13 14.91 24.04
N ARG A 146 -12.05 14.83 25.02
CA ARG A 146 -12.85 15.99 25.44
C ARG A 146 -12.01 17.08 26.13
N HIS A 147 -11.00 16.69 26.90
CA HIS A 147 -10.07 17.64 27.52
C HIS A 147 -9.15 18.32 26.48
N CYS A 148 -8.66 17.60 25.47
CA CYS A 148 -7.86 18.19 24.40
C CYS A 148 -8.66 19.19 23.54
N ASN A 149 -9.96 18.96 23.32
CA ASN A 149 -10.82 19.93 22.61
C ASN A 149 -11.12 21.20 23.42
N LEU A 150 -10.90 21.21 24.73
CA LEU A 150 -11.00 22.41 25.56
C LEU A 150 -9.71 23.24 25.59
N MET A 151 -8.56 22.67 25.16
CA MET A 151 -7.26 23.37 25.12
C MET A 151 -6.91 23.97 23.75
N ASN A 152 -7.79 23.84 22.75
CA ASN A 152 -7.61 24.41 21.40
C ASN A 152 -8.59 25.57 21.10
N LEU A 153 -9.12 26.21 22.14
CA LEU A 153 -9.90 27.45 22.06
C LEU A 153 -9.26 28.48 23.00
N ASP A 154 -8.05 28.92 22.68
CA ASP A 154 -7.44 30.17 23.14
C ASP A 154 -6.44 30.68 22.08
#